data_AF-A0A3Q3E8V0-F1
#
_entry.id   AF-A0A3Q3E8V0-F1
#
_cell.length_a   1.000
_cell.length_b   1.000
_cell.length_c   1.000
_cell.angle_alpha   90.00
_cell.angle_beta   90.00
_cell.angle_gamma   90.00
#
_symmetry.space_group_name_H-M   'P 1'
#
loop_
_entity.id
_entity.type
_entity.pdbx_description
1 polymer ?
#
loop_
_entity_poly.entity_id
_entity_poly.type
_entity_poly.pdbx_seq_one_letter_code
_entity_poly.pdbx_strand_id
1 'polypeptide(L)'
;RRVRELERDKQFLQQQLDEKETNEEEAKACSQHFYRQVLHCSILSVNSIFTDYSCSFQAQQRKTYLETNSSAKAVSIPRKEREYQGMLEYKEGEESRLVKSLVLDQKARGVAVSFLPGLPAYIIFMCLRYADRVNDDQRASTLLNSVLCSIKGVIKKRGKDFAVLSFWLSNTSRLIHCLKQYSGDETFKTYNTAKQNEHCLTNFELTEYQNVFADLAIHIYRQLIKSMEDTLQPLIVSSMLEHETIQGVLGSKPTGLRKKSSGSPEEDAVTVEVLLQQLGLWHTTMMQHGMDSGLIKQVVRQQFYIICAVTLNHLLLRKDMCSWSKGLQIRYNVWQLEEWLAEREMADCGAKEMLEPLVQAAQLLQVKKKTEADAQAICNMCTGLTTAQIVKVLTLYTPCSFMVLKLLTYREESSTLMMDAKKIFSVTLSFSPSSVALETIQIPASLNLDFLNRI
;
A
#
# COMPACT_ATOMS: atom_id res chain seq x y z
N ARG A 1 26.68 62.75 -5.03
CA ARG A 1 25.62 61.90 -5.63
C ARG A 1 26.00 60.42 -5.56
N ARG A 2 27.14 60.03 -6.14
CA ARG A 2 27.64 58.65 -6.14
C ARG A 2 27.89 58.02 -4.76
N VAL A 3 28.35 58.82 -3.78
CA VAL A 3 28.52 58.38 -2.38
C VAL A 3 27.19 57.99 -1.73
N ARG A 4 26.13 58.80 -1.92
CA ARG A 4 24.78 58.51 -1.40
C ARG A 4 24.07 57.34 -2.09
N GLU A 5 24.58 56.92 -3.24
CA GLU A 5 24.08 55.78 -4.00
C GLU A 5 24.72 54.51 -3.46
N LEU A 6 26.04 54.53 -3.27
CA LEU A 6 26.79 53.46 -2.60
C LEU A 6 26.34 53.21 -1.15
N GLU A 7 25.94 54.26 -0.42
CA GLU A 7 25.39 54.11 0.94
C GLU A 7 24.03 53.40 0.96
N ARG A 8 23.18 53.63 -0.06
CA ARG A 8 21.89 52.94 -0.19
C ARG A 8 22.08 51.48 -0.60
N ASP A 9 23.01 51.22 -1.53
CA ASP A 9 23.34 49.84 -1.94
C ASP A 9 23.96 49.05 -0.77
N LYS A 10 24.80 49.70 0.06
CA LYS A 10 25.34 49.11 1.28
C LYS A 10 24.25 48.76 2.29
N GLN A 11 23.28 49.65 2.50
CA GLN A 11 22.14 49.37 3.40
C GLN A 11 21.25 48.23 2.88
N PHE A 12 21.01 48.18 1.58
CA PHE A 12 20.24 47.09 0.96
C PHE A 12 20.96 45.73 1.07
N LEU A 13 22.28 45.71 0.82
CA LEU A 13 23.07 44.49 0.97
C LEU A 13 23.19 44.04 2.43
N GLN A 14 23.27 44.97 3.38
CA GLN A 14 23.26 44.65 4.80
C GLN A 14 21.93 44.02 5.21
N GLN A 15 20.80 44.57 4.74
CA GLN A 15 19.47 44.01 5.01
C GLN A 15 19.31 42.59 4.45
N GLN A 16 19.86 42.31 3.26
CA GLN A 16 19.88 40.95 2.71
C GLN A 16 20.84 40.00 3.43
N LEU A 17 21.91 40.51 4.04
CA LEU A 17 22.83 39.73 4.86
C LEU A 17 22.16 39.35 6.18
N ASP A 18 21.50 40.31 6.83
CA ASP A 18 20.79 40.10 8.09
C ASP A 18 19.61 39.13 7.90
N GLU A 19 18.83 39.26 6.80
CA GLU A 19 17.80 38.27 6.44
C GLU A 19 18.38 36.87 6.20
N LYS A 20 19.57 36.78 5.59
CA LYS A 20 20.23 35.51 5.31
C LYS A 20 20.80 34.86 6.58
N GLU A 21 21.33 35.66 7.51
CA GLU A 21 21.80 35.19 8.82
C GLU A 21 20.63 34.72 9.68
N THR A 22 19.51 35.45 9.67
CA THR A 22 18.27 35.06 10.35
C THR A 22 17.76 33.73 9.81
N ASN A 23 17.70 33.55 8.48
CA ASN A 23 17.33 32.28 7.85
C ASN A 23 18.31 31.13 8.17
N GLU A 24 19.60 31.42 8.37
CA GLU A 24 20.62 30.40 8.71
C GLU A 24 20.54 29.98 10.18
N GLU A 25 20.25 30.92 11.08
CA GLU A 25 19.96 30.64 12.50
C GLU A 25 18.62 29.89 12.66
N GLU A 26 17.59 30.27 11.91
CA GLU A 26 16.32 29.54 11.83
C GLU A 26 16.52 28.12 11.29
N ALA A 27 17.37 27.94 10.26
CA ALA A 27 17.71 26.62 9.73
C ALA A 27 18.44 25.75 10.76
N LYS A 28 19.35 26.34 11.56
CA LYS A 28 20.06 25.64 12.65
C LYS A 28 19.12 25.29 13.80
N ALA A 29 18.25 26.20 14.20
CA ALA A 29 17.25 25.98 15.25
C ALA A 29 16.23 24.92 14.82
N CYS A 30 15.76 24.97 13.57
CA CYS A 30 14.84 23.98 13.03
C CYS A 30 15.53 22.61 12.86
N SER A 31 16.82 22.56 12.52
CA SER A 31 17.60 21.33 12.47
C SER A 31 17.86 20.73 13.86
N GLN A 32 18.18 21.54 14.87
CA GLN A 32 18.34 21.06 16.26
C GLN A 32 17.02 20.61 16.88
N HIS A 33 15.92 21.31 16.59
CA HIS A 33 14.57 20.89 17.00
C HIS A 33 14.14 19.62 16.26
N PHE A 34 14.46 19.49 14.97
CA PHE A 34 14.29 18.26 14.19
C PHE A 34 15.00 17.07 14.86
N TYR A 35 16.26 17.23 15.28
CA TYR A 35 16.95 16.19 16.06
C TYR A 35 16.26 15.89 17.40
N ARG A 36 15.74 16.89 18.11
CA ARG A 36 15.00 16.70 19.37
C ARG A 36 13.66 15.99 19.18
N GLN A 37 12.92 16.31 18.13
CA GLN A 37 11.60 15.71 17.85
C GLN A 37 11.74 14.28 17.33
N VAL A 38 12.78 14.00 16.54
CA VAL A 38 13.21 12.65 16.17
C VAL A 38 13.53 11.81 17.43
N LEU A 39 14.35 12.34 18.35
CA LEU A 39 14.65 11.68 19.62
C LEU A 39 13.41 11.46 20.50
N HIS A 40 12.47 12.41 20.52
CA HIS A 40 11.25 12.32 21.34
C HIS A 40 10.23 11.31 20.77
N CYS A 41 10.06 11.24 19.45
CA CYS A 41 9.21 10.25 18.80
C CYS A 41 9.80 8.83 18.90
N SER A 42 11.12 8.66 18.77
CA SER A 42 11.78 7.36 18.98
C SER A 42 11.66 6.85 20.43
N ILE A 43 11.57 7.74 21.42
CA ILE A 43 11.39 7.35 22.84
C ILE A 43 9.92 6.99 23.16
N LEU A 44 8.95 7.57 22.45
CA LEU A 44 7.52 7.27 22.62
C LEU A 44 7.08 6.03 21.83
N SER A 45 7.61 5.79 20.63
CA SER A 45 7.28 4.61 19.81
C SER A 45 7.80 3.31 20.43
N VAL A 46 9.00 3.32 21.03
CA VAL A 46 9.57 2.14 21.70
C VAL A 46 8.80 1.78 22.98
N ASN A 47 8.23 2.75 23.70
CA ASN A 47 7.48 2.49 24.94
C ASN A 47 6.01 2.11 24.71
N SER A 48 5.37 2.58 23.63
CA SER A 48 3.97 2.27 23.32
C SER A 48 3.80 0.96 22.54
N ILE A 49 4.79 0.57 21.71
CA ILE A 49 4.70 -0.65 20.87
C ILE A 49 5.04 -1.91 21.67
N PHE A 50 5.93 -1.82 22.67
CA PHE A 50 6.33 -2.98 23.48
C PHE A 50 5.25 -3.43 24.48
N THR A 51 4.31 -2.56 24.85
CA THR A 51 3.24 -2.85 25.83
C THR A 51 1.98 -3.45 25.20
N ASP A 52 1.62 -3.09 23.96
CA ASP A 52 0.37 -3.54 23.32
C ASP A 52 0.50 -4.84 22.50
N TYR A 53 1.67 -5.10 21.87
CA TYR A 53 1.88 -6.32 21.07
C TYR A 53 2.19 -7.55 21.92
N SER A 54 2.84 -7.38 23.07
CA SER A 54 3.19 -8.46 24.00
C SER A 54 1.97 -9.01 24.74
N CYS A 55 0.99 -8.15 25.06
CA CYS A 55 -0.14 -8.50 25.93
C CYS A 55 -1.31 -9.15 25.18
N SER A 56 -1.54 -8.78 23.92
CA SER A 56 -2.67 -9.27 23.12
C SER A 56 -2.46 -10.67 22.55
N PHE A 57 -1.23 -11.03 22.14
CA PHE A 57 -0.95 -12.33 21.51
C PHE A 57 -0.82 -13.49 22.53
N GLN A 58 -0.31 -13.22 23.74
CA GLN A 58 -0.18 -14.24 24.80
C GLN A 58 -1.45 -14.45 25.63
N ALA A 59 -2.32 -13.44 25.77
CA ALA A 59 -3.56 -13.56 26.52
C ALA A 59 -4.63 -14.41 25.79
N GLN A 60 -4.56 -14.50 24.45
CA GLN A 60 -5.52 -15.24 23.64
C GLN A 60 -5.17 -16.72 23.47
N GLN A 61 -3.89 -17.11 23.63
CA GLN A 61 -3.48 -18.52 23.68
C GLN A 61 -3.66 -19.17 25.06
N ARG A 62 -3.67 -18.40 26.16
CA ARG A 62 -3.84 -18.94 27.52
C ARG A 62 -5.29 -19.22 27.94
N LYS A 63 -6.30 -18.74 27.20
CA LYS A 63 -7.72 -18.93 27.54
C LYS A 63 -8.37 -20.21 26.96
N THR A 64 -7.63 -21.02 26.21
CA THR A 64 -8.19 -22.22 25.54
C THR A 64 -7.61 -23.54 26.04
N TYR A 65 -6.88 -23.55 27.16
CA TYR A 65 -6.21 -24.76 27.67
C TYR A 65 -6.64 -25.21 29.08
N LEU A 66 -7.64 -24.61 29.73
CA LEU A 66 -7.97 -24.93 31.14
C LEU A 66 -9.45 -25.12 31.49
N GLU A 67 -10.37 -25.20 30.53
CA GLU A 67 -11.76 -25.54 30.84
C GLU A 67 -12.26 -26.68 29.96
N THR A 68 -12.03 -27.91 30.41
CA THR A 68 -13.02 -29.00 30.48
C THR A 68 -12.32 -30.27 30.94
N ASN A 69 -12.37 -30.56 32.24
CA ASN A 69 -12.19 -31.92 32.73
C ASN A 69 -12.99 -32.12 34.02
N SER A 70 -14.22 -32.61 33.88
CA SER A 70 -14.78 -33.65 34.78
C SER A 70 -16.20 -34.02 34.33
N SER A 71 -16.39 -35.29 33.95
CA SER A 71 -17.50 -36.13 34.42
C SER A 71 -17.63 -37.42 33.58
N ALA A 72 -17.61 -38.54 34.32
CA ALA A 72 -18.20 -39.86 34.06
C ALA A 72 -17.86 -40.63 32.76
N LYS A 73 -17.21 -41.78 32.97
CA LYS A 73 -16.98 -42.86 32.00
C LYS A 73 -18.33 -43.46 31.53
N ALA A 74 -18.66 -43.26 30.27
CA ALA A 74 -19.55 -44.13 29.51
C ALA A 74 -18.74 -44.81 28.40
N VAL A 75 -18.90 -46.12 28.24
CA VAL A 75 -18.25 -46.87 27.15
C VAL A 75 -18.94 -46.46 25.85
N SER A 76 -18.35 -45.49 25.14
CA SER A 76 -18.75 -45.14 23.78
C SER A 76 -17.95 -45.99 22.79
N ILE A 77 -18.63 -46.71 21.89
CA ILE A 77 -17.99 -47.29 20.71
C ILE A 77 -17.36 -46.14 19.92
N PRO A 78 -16.03 -46.04 19.78
CA PRO A 78 -15.42 -44.98 18.99
C PRO A 78 -15.84 -45.21 17.53
N ARG A 79 -16.75 -44.37 17.01
CA ARG A 79 -16.96 -44.28 15.58
C ARG A 79 -15.64 -43.82 14.98
N LYS A 80 -15.07 -44.56 14.02
CA LYS A 80 -13.92 -44.09 13.24
C LYS A 80 -14.25 -42.69 12.74
N GLU A 81 -13.39 -41.73 13.05
CA GLU A 81 -13.49 -40.39 12.45
C GLU A 81 -13.53 -40.58 10.92
N ARG A 82 -14.49 -39.94 10.26
CA ARG A 82 -14.57 -40.01 8.80
C ARG A 82 -13.33 -39.30 8.26
N GLU A 83 -12.43 -40.05 7.64
CA GLU A 83 -11.33 -39.48 6.87
C GLU A 83 -11.92 -38.84 5.60
N TYR A 84 -11.87 -37.51 5.56
CA TYR A 84 -12.30 -36.75 4.39
C TYR A 84 -11.17 -36.71 3.35
N GLN A 85 -11.53 -36.65 2.08
CA GLN A 85 -10.61 -36.59 0.95
C GLN A 85 -10.35 -35.15 0.47
N GLY A 86 -10.97 -34.16 1.14
CA GLY A 86 -10.81 -32.74 0.82
C GLY A 86 -11.52 -32.34 -0.47
N MET A 87 -12.67 -32.96 -0.75
CA MET A 87 -13.49 -32.63 -1.92
C MET A 87 -14.90 -32.22 -1.47
N LEU A 88 -15.57 -31.43 -2.32
CA LEU A 88 -16.93 -30.97 -2.08
C LEU A 88 -17.82 -31.30 -3.27
N GLU A 89 -18.91 -31.99 -3.01
CA GLU A 89 -19.94 -32.31 -3.99
C GLU A 89 -21.15 -31.37 -3.82
N TYR A 90 -21.70 -30.90 -4.93
CA TYR A 90 -22.99 -30.20 -5.02
C TYR A 90 -23.86 -30.89 -6.06
N LYS A 91 -25.20 -30.86 -5.96
CA LYS A 91 -26.05 -31.52 -6.96
C LYS A 91 -26.12 -30.74 -8.27
N GLU A 92 -26.45 -31.44 -9.35
CA GLU A 92 -26.69 -30.79 -10.64
C GLU A 92 -27.79 -29.72 -10.50
N GLY A 93 -27.57 -28.54 -11.09
CA GLY A 93 -28.44 -27.37 -10.95
C GLY A 93 -28.19 -26.49 -9.70
N GLU A 94 -27.42 -26.94 -8.71
CA GLU A 94 -27.10 -26.14 -7.50
C GLU A 94 -25.90 -25.19 -7.69
N GLU A 95 -25.22 -25.27 -8.83
CA GLU A 95 -24.05 -24.44 -9.16
C GLU A 95 -24.36 -22.93 -9.07
N SER A 96 -25.51 -22.50 -9.60
CA SER A 96 -25.94 -21.10 -9.50
C SER A 96 -26.12 -20.66 -8.05
N ARG A 97 -26.60 -21.55 -7.17
CA ARG A 97 -26.72 -21.30 -5.73
C ARG A 97 -25.35 -21.23 -5.06
N LEU A 98 -24.43 -22.12 -5.44
CA LEU A 98 -23.04 -22.13 -4.99
C LEU A 98 -22.36 -20.81 -5.30
N VAL A 99 -22.36 -20.40 -6.56
CA VAL A 99 -21.70 -19.17 -7.02
C VAL A 99 -22.37 -17.93 -6.42
N LYS A 100 -23.70 -17.92 -6.32
CA LYS A 100 -24.40 -16.82 -5.63
C LYS A 100 -23.95 -16.66 -4.18
N SER A 101 -23.91 -17.75 -3.42
CA SER A 101 -23.53 -17.70 -2.00
C SER A 101 -22.04 -17.42 -1.79
N LEU A 102 -21.17 -18.01 -2.62
CA LEU A 102 -19.71 -17.89 -2.52
C LEU A 102 -19.12 -16.64 -3.19
N VAL A 103 -19.83 -16.00 -4.11
CA VAL A 103 -19.29 -14.87 -4.88
C VAL A 103 -20.14 -13.62 -4.74
N LEU A 104 -21.45 -13.71 -4.97
CA LEU A 104 -22.31 -12.54 -5.04
C LEU A 104 -22.67 -11.99 -3.65
N ASP A 105 -23.06 -12.90 -2.75
CA ASP A 105 -23.57 -12.57 -1.41
C ASP A 105 -22.46 -12.48 -0.35
N GLN A 106 -21.21 -12.74 -0.73
CA GLN A 106 -20.06 -12.64 0.19
C GLN A 106 -19.87 -11.22 0.72
N LYS A 107 -19.64 -11.15 2.02
CA LYS A 107 -19.22 -9.93 2.72
C LYS A 107 -17.71 -9.99 2.89
N ALA A 108 -16.98 -9.06 2.28
CA ALA A 108 -15.51 -8.96 2.39
C ALA A 108 -15.01 -8.87 3.85
N ARG A 109 -15.86 -8.39 4.78
CA ARG A 109 -15.58 -8.28 6.23
C ARG A 109 -16.31 -9.34 7.08
N GLY A 110 -16.72 -10.47 6.51
CA GLY A 110 -17.45 -11.52 7.24
C GLY A 110 -16.57 -12.29 8.22
N VAL A 111 -17.11 -12.66 9.39
CA VAL A 111 -16.41 -13.42 10.45
C VAL A 111 -15.89 -14.78 9.95
N ALA A 112 -16.63 -15.45 9.07
CA ALA A 112 -16.19 -16.71 8.44
C ALA A 112 -14.93 -16.56 7.58
N VAL A 113 -14.76 -15.41 6.94
CA VAL A 113 -13.62 -15.09 6.08
C VAL A 113 -12.37 -14.77 6.91
N SER A 114 -12.54 -14.21 8.11
CA SER A 114 -11.41 -13.94 9.01
C SER A 114 -10.76 -15.20 9.61
N PHE A 115 -11.48 -16.34 9.66
CA PHE A 115 -10.91 -17.58 10.22
C PHE A 115 -9.98 -18.30 9.24
N LEU A 116 -10.30 -18.30 7.95
CA LEU A 116 -9.45 -18.88 6.91
C LEU A 116 -9.40 -17.94 5.70
N PRO A 117 -8.36 -17.10 5.58
CA PRO A 117 -8.16 -16.27 4.41
C PRO A 117 -8.09 -17.12 3.13
N GLY A 118 -8.79 -16.70 2.08
CA GLY A 118 -8.89 -17.47 0.84
C GLY A 118 -9.89 -18.64 0.88
N LEU A 119 -10.71 -18.79 1.92
CA LEU A 119 -11.73 -19.85 2.03
C LEU A 119 -12.59 -20.04 0.76
N PRO A 120 -13.14 -18.99 0.13
CA PRO A 120 -13.87 -19.14 -1.13
C PRO A 120 -13.05 -19.85 -2.22
N ALA A 121 -11.76 -19.51 -2.37
CA ALA A 121 -10.87 -20.14 -3.34
C ALA A 121 -10.68 -21.63 -3.05
N TYR A 122 -10.48 -22.01 -1.78
CA TYR A 122 -10.38 -23.42 -1.39
C TYR A 122 -11.68 -24.17 -1.65
N ILE A 123 -12.85 -23.59 -1.33
CA ILE A 123 -14.14 -24.23 -1.58
C ILE A 123 -14.36 -24.47 -3.08
N ILE A 124 -14.08 -23.47 -3.92
CA ILE A 124 -14.15 -23.58 -5.38
C ILE A 124 -13.21 -24.69 -5.87
N PHE A 125 -11.98 -24.72 -5.36
CA PHE A 125 -11.00 -25.74 -5.74
C PHE A 125 -11.41 -27.16 -5.29
N MET A 126 -11.95 -27.32 -4.08
CA MET A 126 -12.45 -28.62 -3.61
C MET A 126 -13.67 -29.12 -4.41
N CYS A 127 -14.51 -28.21 -4.92
CA CYS A 127 -15.59 -28.54 -5.86
C CYS A 127 -15.03 -28.97 -7.22
N LEU A 128 -13.99 -28.29 -7.70
CA LEU A 128 -13.28 -28.66 -8.93
C LEU A 128 -12.61 -30.03 -8.81
N ARG A 129 -11.99 -30.35 -7.67
CA ARG A 129 -11.40 -31.67 -7.41
C ARG A 129 -12.44 -32.79 -7.48
N TYR A 130 -13.65 -32.55 -6.99
CA TYR A 130 -14.73 -33.52 -7.14
C TYR A 130 -15.11 -33.73 -8.62
N ALA A 131 -15.23 -32.64 -9.39
CA ALA A 131 -15.51 -32.73 -10.83
C ALA A 131 -14.41 -33.48 -11.60
N ASP A 132 -13.14 -33.23 -11.26
CA ASP A 132 -11.99 -33.99 -11.79
C ASP A 132 -12.11 -35.47 -11.45
N ARG A 133 -12.39 -35.82 -10.19
CA ARG A 133 -12.51 -37.22 -9.76
C ARG A 133 -13.59 -38.00 -10.52
N VAL A 134 -14.75 -37.39 -10.77
CA VAL A 134 -15.85 -38.04 -11.52
C VAL A 134 -15.66 -37.93 -13.04
N ASN A 135 -14.58 -37.28 -13.49
CA ASN A 135 -14.24 -37.05 -14.89
C ASN A 135 -15.36 -36.35 -15.68
N ASP A 136 -15.94 -35.31 -15.07
CA ASP A 136 -17.03 -34.49 -15.64
C ASP A 136 -16.49 -33.11 -16.06
N ASP A 137 -16.05 -33.04 -17.31
CA ASP A 137 -15.44 -31.85 -17.94
C ASP A 137 -16.43 -30.70 -18.10
N GLN A 138 -17.70 -31.02 -18.39
CA GLN A 138 -18.77 -30.04 -18.49
C GLN A 138 -19.01 -29.37 -17.14
N ARG A 139 -19.05 -30.13 -16.04
CA ARG A 139 -19.21 -29.57 -14.69
C ARG A 139 -18.03 -28.72 -14.27
N ALA A 140 -16.80 -29.17 -14.54
CA ALA A 140 -15.60 -28.38 -14.26
C ALA A 140 -15.61 -27.05 -15.04
N SER A 141 -15.90 -27.10 -16.33
CA SER A 141 -15.96 -25.92 -17.20
C SER A 141 -17.08 -24.96 -16.81
N THR A 142 -18.27 -25.49 -16.49
CA THR A 142 -19.40 -24.65 -16.07
C THR A 142 -19.07 -23.92 -14.76
N LEU A 143 -18.55 -24.66 -13.76
CA LEU A 143 -18.12 -24.09 -12.47
C LEU A 143 -17.09 -22.96 -12.65
N LEU A 144 -16.01 -23.21 -13.38
CA LEU A 144 -14.92 -22.23 -13.55
C LEU A 144 -15.40 -20.99 -14.32
N ASN A 145 -16.21 -21.17 -15.37
CA ASN A 145 -16.78 -20.06 -16.14
C ASN A 145 -17.76 -19.23 -15.32
N SER A 146 -18.64 -19.86 -14.53
CA SER A 146 -19.57 -19.14 -13.67
C SER A 146 -18.88 -18.37 -12.55
N VAL A 147 -17.84 -18.95 -11.94
CA VAL A 147 -16.98 -18.26 -10.97
C VAL A 147 -16.31 -17.06 -11.64
N LEU A 148 -15.67 -17.25 -12.80
CA LEU A 148 -14.99 -16.19 -13.54
C LEU A 148 -15.95 -15.04 -13.88
N CYS A 149 -17.11 -15.35 -14.46
CA CYS A 149 -18.14 -14.37 -14.83
C CYS A 149 -18.70 -13.65 -13.61
N SER A 150 -18.91 -14.35 -12.49
CA SER A 150 -19.45 -13.75 -11.28
C SER A 150 -18.45 -12.83 -10.60
N ILE A 151 -17.17 -13.19 -10.54
CA ILE A 151 -16.12 -12.29 -10.05
C ILE A 151 -16.04 -11.06 -10.94
N LYS A 152 -15.98 -11.22 -12.27
CA LYS A 152 -16.02 -10.09 -13.22
C LYS A 152 -17.24 -9.18 -12.98
N GLY A 153 -18.41 -9.76 -12.75
CA GLY A 153 -19.65 -9.04 -12.42
C GLY A 153 -19.56 -8.26 -11.11
N VAL A 154 -19.00 -8.85 -10.06
CA VAL A 154 -18.77 -8.18 -8.77
C VAL A 154 -17.79 -7.01 -8.91
N ILE A 155 -16.69 -7.20 -9.63
CA ILE A 155 -15.67 -6.16 -9.86
C ILE A 155 -16.26 -5.02 -10.69
N LYS A 156 -17.08 -5.32 -11.71
CA LYS A 156 -17.78 -4.30 -12.49
C LYS A 156 -18.76 -3.48 -11.65
N LYS A 157 -19.50 -4.13 -10.74
CA LYS A 157 -20.53 -3.48 -9.92
C LYS A 157 -19.96 -2.72 -8.71
N ARG A 158 -18.92 -3.26 -8.07
CA ARG A 158 -18.33 -2.77 -6.82
C ARG A 158 -16.86 -2.35 -6.98
N GLY A 159 -16.46 -1.94 -8.19
CA GLY A 159 -15.08 -1.63 -8.55
C GLY A 159 -14.48 -0.37 -7.93
N LYS A 160 -15.21 0.34 -7.07
CA LYS A 160 -14.69 1.46 -6.26
C LYS A 160 -14.51 1.10 -4.78
N ASP A 161 -14.96 -0.09 -4.37
CA ASP A 161 -14.83 -0.56 -3.00
C ASP A 161 -13.52 -1.31 -2.84
N PHE A 162 -12.55 -0.66 -2.20
CA PHE A 162 -11.23 -1.24 -1.93
C PHE A 162 -11.31 -2.60 -1.23
N ALA A 163 -12.21 -2.77 -0.25
CA ALA A 163 -12.27 -4.02 0.50
C ALA A 163 -12.74 -5.17 -0.40
N VAL A 164 -13.70 -4.92 -1.29
CA VAL A 164 -14.17 -5.91 -2.27
C VAL A 164 -13.08 -6.25 -3.30
N LEU A 165 -12.36 -5.25 -3.81
CA LEU A 165 -11.26 -5.45 -4.76
C LEU A 165 -10.12 -6.25 -4.13
N SER A 166 -9.70 -5.88 -2.92
CA SER A 166 -8.65 -6.57 -2.17
C SER A 166 -9.03 -8.02 -1.88
N PHE A 167 -10.26 -8.27 -1.46
CA PHE A 167 -10.78 -9.59 -1.17
C PHE A 167 -10.77 -10.50 -2.39
N TRP A 168 -11.27 -10.02 -3.53
CA TRP A 168 -11.30 -10.81 -4.76
C TRP A 168 -9.93 -10.97 -5.39
N LEU A 169 -9.03 -9.98 -5.30
CA LEU A 169 -7.66 -10.14 -5.75
C LEU A 169 -6.97 -11.28 -4.98
N SER A 170 -7.06 -11.28 -3.65
CA SER A 170 -6.49 -12.35 -2.82
C SER A 170 -7.09 -13.71 -3.15
N ASN A 171 -8.43 -13.83 -3.25
CA ASN A 171 -9.08 -15.11 -3.56
C ASN A 171 -8.77 -15.60 -4.98
N THR A 172 -8.70 -14.71 -5.98
CA THR A 172 -8.30 -15.10 -7.34
C THR A 172 -6.85 -15.56 -7.37
N SER A 173 -5.93 -14.85 -6.71
CA SER A 173 -4.54 -15.29 -6.57
C SER A 173 -4.45 -16.63 -5.85
N ARG A 174 -5.19 -16.84 -4.76
CA ARG A 174 -5.21 -18.11 -4.04
C ARG A 174 -5.75 -19.25 -4.91
N LEU A 175 -6.78 -19.02 -5.71
CA LEU A 175 -7.31 -20.01 -6.65
C LEU A 175 -6.26 -20.40 -7.70
N ILE A 176 -5.54 -19.43 -8.27
CA ILE A 176 -4.42 -19.69 -9.18
C ILE A 176 -3.35 -20.54 -8.49
N HIS A 177 -2.99 -20.21 -7.24
CA HIS A 177 -2.02 -21.01 -6.48
C HIS A 177 -2.51 -22.43 -6.24
N CYS A 178 -3.80 -22.64 -5.92
CA CYS A 178 -4.36 -23.98 -5.78
C CYS A 178 -4.31 -24.76 -7.11
N LEU A 179 -4.68 -24.14 -8.22
CA LEU A 179 -4.61 -24.76 -9.55
C LEU A 179 -3.18 -25.19 -9.92
N LYS A 180 -2.16 -24.43 -9.49
CA LYS A 180 -0.74 -24.79 -9.68
C LYS A 180 -0.26 -25.84 -8.68
N GLN A 181 -0.52 -25.63 -7.40
CA GLN A 181 -0.03 -26.48 -6.30
C GLN A 181 -0.51 -27.92 -6.43
N TYR A 182 -1.74 -28.10 -6.93
CA TYR A 182 -2.40 -29.39 -7.08
C TYR A 182 -2.56 -29.79 -8.56
N SER A 183 -1.78 -29.22 -9.48
CA SER A 183 -1.83 -29.57 -10.91
C SER A 183 -1.29 -30.97 -11.22
N GLY A 184 -0.52 -31.56 -10.30
CA GLY A 184 0.23 -32.79 -10.56
C GLY A 184 1.63 -32.55 -11.15
N ASP A 185 2.02 -31.30 -11.42
CA ASP A 185 3.36 -30.93 -11.89
C ASP A 185 4.42 -31.13 -10.80
N GLU A 186 5.49 -31.84 -11.13
CA GLU A 186 6.60 -32.14 -10.21
C GLU A 186 7.24 -30.89 -9.61
N THR A 187 7.30 -29.79 -10.36
CA THR A 187 7.86 -28.52 -9.86
C THR A 187 7.11 -28.00 -8.65
N PHE A 188 5.77 -28.05 -8.68
CA PHE A 188 4.93 -27.57 -7.59
C PHE A 188 4.77 -28.60 -6.46
N LYS A 189 4.85 -29.91 -6.76
CA LYS A 189 4.82 -30.97 -5.74
C LYS A 189 5.98 -30.89 -4.73
N THR A 190 7.12 -30.31 -5.10
CA THR A 190 8.26 -30.14 -4.18
C THR A 190 7.93 -29.35 -2.92
N TYR A 191 6.90 -28.49 -2.97
CA TYR A 191 6.46 -27.66 -1.84
C TYR A 191 5.36 -28.32 -0.99
N ASN A 192 4.86 -29.49 -1.42
CA ASN A 192 3.71 -30.16 -0.81
C ASN A 192 4.13 -31.23 0.19
N THR A 193 3.27 -31.46 1.18
CA THR A 193 3.32 -32.68 2.00
C THR A 193 2.87 -33.91 1.19
N ALA A 194 3.22 -35.11 1.66
CA ALA A 194 2.75 -36.35 1.04
C ALA A 194 1.21 -36.38 0.91
N LYS A 195 0.50 -35.92 1.94
CA LYS A 195 -0.97 -35.85 1.94
C LYS A 195 -1.52 -34.85 0.93
N GLN A 196 -0.87 -33.70 0.76
CA GLN A 196 -1.25 -32.72 -0.27
C GLN A 196 -1.02 -33.26 -1.69
N ASN A 197 0.00 -34.08 -1.90
CA ASN A 197 0.25 -34.71 -3.20
C ASN A 197 -0.84 -35.75 -3.57
N GLU A 198 -1.48 -36.38 -2.59
CA GLU A 198 -2.68 -37.21 -2.83
C GLU A 198 -3.89 -36.38 -3.31
N HIS A 199 -3.84 -35.06 -3.16
CA HIS A 199 -4.93 -34.16 -3.53
C HIS A 199 -4.79 -33.52 -4.92
N CYS A 200 -3.73 -33.86 -5.66
CA CYS A 200 -3.55 -33.38 -7.03
C CYS A 200 -4.68 -33.83 -7.95
N LEU A 201 -4.97 -33.02 -8.97
CA LEU A 201 -5.85 -33.36 -10.07
C LEU A 201 -5.26 -34.52 -10.87
N THR A 202 -6.13 -35.35 -11.44
CA THR A 202 -5.75 -36.61 -12.08
C THR A 202 -6.21 -36.71 -13.53
N ASN A 203 -7.30 -36.04 -13.89
CA ASN A 203 -7.92 -36.18 -15.21
C ASN A 203 -7.78 -34.91 -16.07
N PHE A 204 -7.77 -33.72 -15.46
CA PHE A 204 -7.80 -32.45 -16.17
C PHE A 204 -6.49 -31.66 -16.10
N GLU A 205 -6.04 -31.17 -17.26
CA GLU A 205 -5.01 -30.13 -17.37
C GLU A 205 -5.68 -28.76 -17.51
N LEU A 206 -5.43 -27.85 -16.56
CA LEU A 206 -6.15 -26.57 -16.44
C LEU A 206 -5.29 -25.33 -16.72
N THR A 207 -4.24 -25.47 -17.51
CA THR A 207 -3.30 -24.37 -17.82
C THR A 207 -3.99 -23.17 -18.47
N GLU A 208 -4.96 -23.40 -19.36
CA GLU A 208 -5.73 -22.30 -19.98
C GLU A 208 -6.55 -21.52 -18.95
N TYR A 209 -7.23 -22.23 -18.03
CA TYR A 209 -7.96 -21.59 -16.94
C TYR A 209 -7.01 -20.83 -16.01
N GLN A 210 -5.81 -21.34 -15.72
CA GLN A 210 -4.81 -20.60 -14.94
C GLN A 210 -4.47 -19.25 -15.59
N ASN A 211 -4.29 -19.21 -16.91
CA ASN A 211 -4.02 -17.96 -17.65
C ASN A 211 -5.22 -17.01 -17.61
N VAL A 212 -6.43 -17.51 -17.81
CA VAL A 212 -7.66 -16.71 -17.77
C VAL A 212 -7.89 -16.09 -16.38
N PHE A 213 -7.62 -16.83 -15.30
CA PHE A 213 -7.67 -16.29 -13.95
C PHE A 213 -6.52 -15.32 -13.65
N ALA A 214 -5.33 -15.53 -14.22
CA ALA A 214 -4.22 -14.60 -14.09
C ALA A 214 -4.53 -13.24 -14.74
N ASP A 215 -5.13 -13.25 -15.94
CA ASP A 215 -5.60 -12.03 -16.60
C ASP A 215 -6.68 -11.32 -15.78
N LEU A 216 -7.60 -12.08 -15.17
CA LEU A 216 -8.57 -11.53 -14.23
C LEU A 216 -7.89 -10.89 -13.01
N ALA A 217 -6.90 -11.55 -12.40
CA ALA A 217 -6.16 -11.00 -11.27
C ALA A 217 -5.44 -9.70 -11.63
N ILE A 218 -4.82 -9.63 -12.82
CA ILE A 218 -4.18 -8.39 -13.34
C ILE A 218 -5.23 -7.29 -13.51
N HIS A 219 -6.41 -7.61 -14.03
CA HIS A 219 -7.51 -6.66 -14.16
C HIS A 219 -7.97 -6.12 -12.79
N ILE A 220 -8.17 -7.01 -11.81
CA ILE A 220 -8.56 -6.62 -10.44
C ILE A 220 -7.47 -5.76 -9.81
N TYR A 221 -6.19 -6.12 -9.95
CA TYR A 221 -5.06 -5.33 -9.44
C TYR A 221 -5.08 -3.91 -10.00
N ARG A 222 -5.24 -3.74 -11.32
CA ARG A 222 -5.32 -2.40 -11.94
C ARG A 222 -6.50 -1.59 -11.39
N GLN A 223 -7.65 -2.23 -11.20
CA GLN A 223 -8.82 -1.58 -10.63
C GLN A 223 -8.62 -1.23 -9.14
N LEU A 224 -7.93 -2.06 -8.37
CA LEU A 224 -7.52 -1.80 -6.98
C LEU A 224 -6.65 -0.54 -6.91
N ILE A 225 -5.57 -0.48 -7.70
CA ILE A 225 -4.67 0.68 -7.73
C ILE A 225 -5.43 1.95 -8.10
N LYS A 226 -6.28 1.90 -9.13
CA LYS A 226 -7.10 3.05 -9.52
C LYS A 226 -8.03 3.52 -8.39
N SER A 227 -8.69 2.60 -7.71
CA SER A 227 -9.58 2.92 -6.58
C SER A 227 -8.81 3.56 -5.42
N MET A 228 -7.59 3.09 -5.15
CA MET A 228 -6.74 3.68 -4.12
C MET A 228 -6.21 5.05 -4.54
N GLU A 229 -5.84 5.22 -5.81
CA GLU A 229 -5.40 6.49 -6.40
C GLU A 229 -6.49 7.58 -6.24
N ASP A 230 -7.73 7.26 -6.65
CA ASP A 230 -8.88 8.16 -6.54
C ASP A 230 -9.11 8.63 -5.08
N THR A 231 -8.79 7.76 -4.11
CA THR A 231 -8.88 8.07 -2.67
C THR A 231 -7.68 8.87 -2.17
N LEU A 232 -6.47 8.54 -2.63
CA LEU A 232 -5.23 9.17 -2.18
C LEU A 232 -5.07 10.59 -2.71
N GLN A 233 -5.48 10.86 -3.94
CA GLN A 233 -5.19 12.11 -4.62
C GLN A 233 -5.56 13.37 -3.80
N PRO A 234 -6.78 13.51 -3.24
CA PRO A 234 -7.11 14.67 -2.40
C PRO A 234 -6.34 14.69 -1.08
N LEU A 235 -6.05 13.52 -0.49
CA LEU A 235 -5.29 13.41 0.75
C LEU A 235 -3.85 13.86 0.57
N ILE A 236 -3.18 13.44 -0.51
CA ILE A 236 -1.77 13.75 -0.80
C ILE A 236 -1.56 15.27 -0.88
N VAL A 237 -2.40 16.00 -1.62
CA VAL A 237 -2.22 17.44 -1.80
C VAL A 237 -2.33 18.16 -0.47
N SER A 238 -3.38 17.85 0.31
CA SER A 238 -3.60 18.48 1.61
C SER A 238 -2.51 18.12 2.61
N SER A 239 -2.12 16.84 2.68
CA SER A 239 -1.22 16.33 3.72
C SER A 239 0.26 16.61 3.44
N MET A 240 0.68 16.49 2.17
CA MET A 240 2.10 16.59 1.80
C MET A 240 2.55 18.04 1.59
N LEU A 241 1.63 18.93 1.20
CA LEU A 241 1.97 20.30 0.78
C LEU A 241 1.24 21.39 1.59
N GLU A 242 -0.08 21.29 1.77
CA GLU A 242 -0.88 22.40 2.30
C GLU A 242 -0.83 22.51 3.83
N HIS A 243 -0.84 21.38 4.54
CA HIS A 243 -0.79 21.36 6.00
C HIS A 243 0.59 21.72 6.56
N GLU A 244 0.73 22.91 7.13
CA GLU A 244 1.96 23.38 7.75
C GLU A 244 2.04 22.95 9.23
N THR A 245 2.71 21.83 9.51
CA THR A 245 3.08 21.43 10.88
C THR A 245 4.07 22.41 11.54
N ILE A 246 4.71 23.28 10.76
CA ILE A 246 5.80 24.17 11.17
C ILE A 246 5.30 25.53 11.69
N GLN A 247 3.98 25.81 11.67
CA GLN A 247 3.46 27.09 12.20
C GLN A 247 3.64 27.29 13.71
N GLY A 248 3.92 26.23 14.48
CA GLY A 248 4.34 26.35 15.88
C GLY A 248 5.81 26.79 16.06
N VAL A 249 6.63 26.70 15.02
CA VAL A 249 8.10 26.89 15.06
C VAL A 249 8.51 28.23 14.43
N LEU A 250 7.80 28.69 13.39
CA LEU A 250 8.02 30.00 12.77
C LEU A 250 7.07 31.02 13.41
N GLY A 251 7.55 31.78 14.39
CA GLY A 251 6.77 32.77 15.15
C GLY A 251 6.25 33.99 14.36
N SER A 252 5.96 33.86 13.06
CA SER A 252 5.39 34.93 12.25
C SER A 252 3.87 35.00 12.43
N LYS A 253 3.44 35.59 13.56
CA LYS A 253 2.15 36.28 13.56
C LYS A 253 2.23 37.41 12.52
N PRO A 254 1.23 37.57 11.63
CA PRO A 254 1.11 38.79 10.85
C PRO A 254 1.04 39.95 11.85
N THR A 255 1.94 40.91 11.70
CA THR A 255 1.95 42.14 12.49
C THR A 255 0.65 42.88 12.24
N GLY A 256 -0.25 42.83 13.22
CA GLY A 256 -1.45 43.65 13.32
C GLY A 256 -2.74 42.91 12.99
N LEU A 257 -3.38 42.31 14.01
CA LEU A 257 -4.66 42.80 14.51
C LEU A 257 -5.07 42.04 15.80
N ARG A 258 -5.58 42.84 16.72
CA ARG A 258 -6.10 42.59 18.06
C ARG A 258 -6.81 41.24 18.30
N LYS A 259 -6.27 40.51 19.30
CA LYS A 259 -6.89 39.49 20.17
C LYS A 259 -8.44 39.48 20.17
N LYS A 260 -9.03 38.40 19.66
CA LYS A 260 -10.34 37.89 20.11
C LYS A 260 -10.25 36.38 20.26
N SER A 261 -10.46 35.96 21.49
CA SER A 261 -10.78 34.60 21.91
C SER A 261 -12.15 34.21 21.39
N SER A 262 -12.20 33.17 20.55
CA SER A 262 -13.37 32.32 20.32
C SER A 262 -12.90 31.07 19.60
N GLY A 263 -13.01 29.92 20.27
CA GLY A 263 -12.83 28.63 19.64
C GLY A 263 -13.86 28.45 18.53
N SER A 264 -13.36 28.34 17.30
CA SER A 264 -13.97 27.51 16.27
C SER A 264 -13.22 26.18 16.29
N PRO A 265 -13.85 25.03 16.04
CA PRO A 265 -13.11 23.80 15.81
C PRO A 265 -12.17 24.07 14.63
N GLU A 266 -10.89 23.76 14.78
CA GLU A 266 -10.02 23.55 13.62
C GLU A 266 -10.79 22.58 12.71
N GLU A 267 -11.20 23.02 11.52
CA GLU A 267 -11.71 22.09 10.50
C GLU A 267 -10.67 20.98 10.38
N ASP A 268 -11.06 19.72 10.60
CA ASP A 268 -10.18 18.55 10.73
C ASP A 268 -9.06 18.60 9.68
N ALA A 269 -7.90 19.11 10.09
CA ALA A 269 -6.84 19.40 9.15
C ALA A 269 -6.28 18.07 8.64
N VAL A 270 -6.32 17.84 7.33
CA VAL A 270 -5.81 16.59 6.75
C VAL A 270 -4.29 16.62 6.79
N THR A 271 -3.73 15.92 7.78
CA THR A 271 -2.27 15.82 8.02
C THR A 271 -1.64 14.61 7.34
N VAL A 272 -0.31 14.52 7.34
CA VAL A 272 0.43 13.32 6.90
C VAL A 272 0.03 12.09 7.72
N GLU A 273 -0.39 12.27 8.98
CA GLU A 273 -0.88 11.17 9.82
C GLU A 273 -2.15 10.54 9.24
N VAL A 274 -3.09 11.34 8.73
CA VAL A 274 -4.30 10.82 8.06
C VAL A 274 -3.95 10.00 6.83
N LEU A 275 -2.96 10.43 6.05
CA LEU A 275 -2.44 9.67 4.92
C LEU A 275 -1.85 8.32 5.37
N LEU A 276 -1.03 8.32 6.43
CA LEU A 276 -0.42 7.11 6.99
C LEU A 276 -1.46 6.15 7.59
N GLN A 277 -2.48 6.68 8.26
CA GLN A 277 -3.60 5.90 8.79
C GLN A 277 -4.36 5.21 7.64
N GLN A 278 -4.60 5.92 6.54
CA GLN A 278 -5.25 5.34 5.36
C GLN A 278 -4.41 4.24 4.70
N LEU A 279 -3.10 4.46 4.54
CA LEU A 279 -2.16 3.43 4.06
C LEU A 279 -2.14 2.22 5.00
N GLY A 280 -2.14 2.47 6.31
CA GLY A 280 -2.20 1.45 7.36
C GLY A 280 -3.47 0.60 7.29
N LEU A 281 -4.63 1.24 7.10
CA LEU A 281 -5.91 0.55 6.93
C LEU A 281 -5.90 -0.39 5.73
N TRP A 282 -5.39 0.08 4.59
CA TRP A 282 -5.28 -0.75 3.38
C TRP A 282 -4.32 -1.92 3.57
N HIS A 283 -3.15 -1.67 4.16
CA HIS A 283 -2.17 -2.72 4.47
C HIS A 283 -2.79 -3.81 5.35
N THR A 284 -3.38 -3.43 6.48
CA THR A 284 -4.03 -4.36 7.41
C THR A 284 -5.18 -5.12 6.76
N THR A 285 -5.98 -4.47 5.91
CA THR A 285 -7.07 -5.12 5.18
C THR A 285 -6.55 -6.16 4.19
N MET A 286 -5.49 -5.86 3.43
CA MET A 286 -4.87 -6.83 2.50
C MET A 286 -4.31 -8.04 3.25
N MET A 287 -3.68 -7.81 4.40
CA MET A 287 -3.20 -8.88 5.29
C MET A 287 -4.34 -9.75 5.82
N GLN A 288 -5.43 -9.13 6.30
CA GLN A 288 -6.62 -9.85 6.79
C GLN A 288 -7.29 -10.69 5.71
N HIS A 289 -7.29 -10.23 4.46
CA HIS A 289 -7.79 -11.02 3.33
C HIS A 289 -6.85 -12.16 2.92
N GLY A 290 -5.61 -12.21 3.45
CA GLY A 290 -4.62 -13.23 3.10
C GLY A 290 -3.97 -12.99 1.74
N MET A 291 -3.78 -11.73 1.35
CA MET A 291 -3.05 -11.39 0.14
C MET A 291 -1.56 -11.74 0.30
N ASP A 292 -0.95 -12.28 -0.76
CA ASP A 292 0.46 -12.66 -0.71
C ASP A 292 1.36 -11.44 -0.45
N SER A 293 2.37 -11.59 0.43
CA SER A 293 3.29 -10.51 0.79
C SER A 293 3.94 -9.86 -0.44
N GLY A 294 4.37 -10.67 -1.43
CA GLY A 294 4.93 -10.14 -2.68
C GLY A 294 3.97 -9.26 -3.48
N LEU A 295 2.66 -9.51 -3.40
CA LEU A 295 1.64 -8.68 -4.04
C LEU A 295 1.36 -7.41 -3.23
N ILE A 296 1.32 -7.50 -1.90
CA ILE A 296 1.21 -6.35 -1.00
C ILE A 296 2.39 -5.39 -1.22
N LYS A 297 3.61 -5.92 -1.34
CA LYS A 297 4.84 -5.15 -1.66
C LYS A 297 4.70 -4.35 -2.95
N GLN A 298 4.15 -4.97 -4.00
CA GLN A 298 3.90 -4.29 -5.28
C GLN A 298 2.84 -3.20 -5.17
N VAL A 299 1.75 -3.43 -4.41
CA VAL A 299 0.72 -2.42 -4.14
C VAL A 299 1.33 -1.23 -3.38
N VAL A 300 2.06 -1.46 -2.29
CA VAL A 300 2.70 -0.39 -1.50
C VAL A 300 3.67 0.42 -2.33
N ARG A 301 4.54 -0.25 -3.12
CA ARG A 301 5.44 0.43 -4.06
C ARG A 301 4.68 1.34 -5.03
N GLN A 302 3.55 0.88 -5.58
CA GLN A 302 2.71 1.67 -6.47
C GLN A 302 2.09 2.88 -5.77
N GLN A 303 1.65 2.75 -4.51
CA GLN A 303 1.11 3.88 -3.74
C GLN A 303 2.17 4.96 -3.50
N PHE A 304 3.40 4.57 -3.15
CA PHE A 304 4.50 5.51 -2.94
C PHE A 304 4.89 6.26 -4.21
N TYR A 305 4.85 5.58 -5.36
CA TYR A 305 4.99 6.24 -6.64
C TYR A 305 3.89 7.29 -6.90
N ILE A 306 2.62 6.98 -6.62
CA ILE A 306 1.51 7.93 -6.76
C ILE A 306 1.71 9.14 -5.84
N ILE A 307 2.11 8.91 -4.57
CA ILE A 307 2.41 9.98 -3.62
C ILE A 307 3.51 10.91 -4.18
N CYS A 308 4.62 10.34 -4.68
CA CYS A 308 5.70 11.09 -5.29
C CYS A 308 5.22 11.92 -6.50
N ALA A 309 4.58 11.26 -7.47
CA ALA A 309 4.15 11.89 -8.71
C ALA A 309 3.14 13.01 -8.48
N VAL A 310 2.13 12.80 -7.65
CA VAL A 310 1.12 13.81 -7.32
C VAL A 310 1.77 14.98 -6.57
N THR A 311 2.55 14.72 -5.54
CA THR A 311 3.22 15.79 -4.75
C THR A 311 4.14 16.63 -5.62
N LEU A 312 4.99 15.99 -6.42
CA LEU A 312 5.95 16.68 -7.29
C LEU A 312 5.23 17.49 -8.38
N ASN A 313 4.20 16.92 -9.02
CA ASN A 313 3.43 17.64 -10.03
C ASN A 313 2.77 18.91 -9.45
N HIS A 314 2.18 18.83 -8.26
CA HIS A 314 1.61 20.01 -7.60
C HIS A 314 2.66 21.05 -7.23
N LEU A 315 3.85 20.63 -6.78
CA LEU A 315 4.98 21.52 -6.51
C LEU A 315 5.46 22.24 -7.79
N LEU A 316 5.51 21.55 -8.92
CA LEU A 316 5.94 22.11 -10.21
C LEU A 316 4.92 23.08 -10.84
N LEU A 317 3.66 23.01 -10.41
CA LEU A 317 2.56 23.82 -10.95
C LEU A 317 2.25 25.05 -10.08
N ARG A 318 2.70 25.09 -8.83
CA ARG A 318 2.31 26.10 -7.83
C ARG A 318 3.51 26.88 -7.30
N LYS A 319 3.50 28.21 -7.47
CA LYS A 319 4.61 29.07 -7.01
C LYS A 319 4.69 29.15 -5.49
N ASP A 320 3.54 29.14 -4.82
CA ASP A 320 3.39 29.16 -3.35
C ASP A 320 3.96 27.90 -2.67
N MET A 321 4.23 26.84 -3.43
CA MET A 321 4.77 25.57 -2.92
C MET A 321 6.29 25.44 -3.04
N CYS A 322 6.95 26.41 -3.65
CA CYS A 322 8.42 26.43 -3.81
C CYS A 322 9.04 27.41 -2.80
N SER A 323 9.26 26.95 -1.57
CA SER A 323 9.96 27.71 -0.51
C SER A 323 10.89 26.82 0.31
N TRP A 324 11.79 27.43 1.09
CA TRP A 324 12.76 26.71 1.91
C TRP A 324 12.02 25.90 2.99
N SER A 325 11.02 26.52 3.62
CA SER A 325 10.13 25.90 4.60
C SER A 325 9.35 24.71 4.01
N LYS A 326 8.80 24.84 2.79
CA LYS A 326 8.14 23.71 2.10
C LYS A 326 9.09 22.56 1.81
N GLY A 327 10.34 22.84 1.45
CA GLY A 327 11.38 21.83 1.32
C GLY A 327 11.60 21.05 2.62
N LEU A 328 11.62 21.73 3.77
CA LEU A 328 11.79 21.08 5.06
C LEU A 328 10.56 20.24 5.45
N GLN A 329 9.35 20.79 5.23
CA GLN A 329 8.09 20.10 5.44
C GLN A 329 8.01 18.79 4.63
N ILE A 330 8.32 18.83 3.33
CA ILE A 330 8.29 17.65 2.46
C ILE A 330 9.29 16.59 2.94
N ARG A 331 10.50 16.99 3.34
CA ARG A 331 11.49 16.04 3.88
C ARG A 331 10.99 15.34 5.15
N TYR A 332 10.36 16.08 6.06
CA TYR A 332 9.78 15.50 7.27
C TYR A 332 8.65 14.52 6.92
N ASN A 333 7.75 14.90 6.01
CA ASN A 333 6.66 14.04 5.56
C ASN A 333 7.17 12.77 4.86
N VAL A 334 8.22 12.87 4.04
CA VAL A 334 8.88 11.70 3.42
C VAL A 334 9.53 10.81 4.48
N TRP A 335 10.19 11.38 5.48
CA TRP A 335 10.77 10.59 6.57
C TRP A 335 9.70 9.77 7.31
N GLN A 336 8.54 10.37 7.60
CA GLN A 336 7.40 9.66 8.22
C GLN A 336 6.87 8.52 7.33
N LEU A 337 6.86 8.70 6.00
CA LEU A 337 6.53 7.62 5.05
C LEU A 337 7.58 6.49 5.06
N GLU A 338 8.86 6.81 5.16
CA GLU A 338 9.93 5.81 5.27
C GLU A 338 9.88 5.05 6.59
N GLU A 339 9.58 5.74 7.70
CA GLU A 339 9.38 5.12 9.02
C GLU A 339 8.20 4.13 8.98
N TRP A 340 7.08 4.52 8.37
CA TRP A 340 5.93 3.64 8.19
C TRP A 340 6.26 2.35 7.44
N LEU A 341 7.16 2.40 6.44
CA LEU A 341 7.66 1.20 5.74
C LEU A 341 8.49 0.32 6.66
N ALA A 342 9.38 0.91 7.46
CA ALA A 342 10.25 0.18 8.37
C ALA A 342 9.45 -0.56 9.45
N GLU A 343 8.46 0.09 10.06
CA GLU A 343 7.59 -0.49 11.09
C GLU A 343 6.79 -1.73 10.62
N ARG A 344 6.54 -1.84 9.31
CA ARG A 344 5.70 -2.89 8.71
C ARG A 344 6.51 -3.93 7.94
N GLU A 345 7.83 -3.92 8.06
CA GLU A 345 8.74 -4.81 7.33
C GLU A 345 8.61 -4.69 5.79
N MET A 346 8.30 -3.48 5.32
CA MET A 346 8.10 -3.18 3.89
C MET A 346 9.26 -2.40 3.27
N ALA A 347 10.39 -2.26 3.97
CA ALA A 347 11.54 -1.48 3.50
C ALA A 347 12.16 -2.03 2.21
N ASP A 348 12.02 -3.33 1.94
CA ASP A 348 12.62 -4.01 0.78
C ASP A 348 11.73 -4.01 -0.48
N CYS A 349 10.54 -3.40 -0.43
CA CYS A 349 9.58 -3.45 -1.54
C CYS A 349 9.90 -2.50 -2.70
N GLY A 350 10.95 -1.68 -2.59
CA GLY A 350 11.31 -0.69 -3.60
C GLY A 350 10.49 0.61 -3.54
N ALA A 351 9.72 0.83 -2.47
CA ALA A 351 8.84 1.99 -2.31
C ALA A 351 9.60 3.28 -1.98
N LYS A 352 10.70 3.17 -1.22
CA LYS A 352 11.55 4.31 -0.85
C LYS A 352 12.16 4.97 -2.08
N GLU A 353 12.66 4.16 -3.01
CA GLU A 353 13.26 4.57 -4.27
C GLU A 353 12.27 5.32 -5.16
N MET A 354 10.96 5.05 -5.02
CA MET A 354 9.93 5.79 -5.78
C MET A 354 9.81 7.25 -5.32
N LEU A 355 10.20 7.56 -4.08
CA LEU A 355 10.16 8.92 -3.52
C LEU A 355 11.41 9.75 -3.86
N GLU A 356 12.43 9.15 -4.47
CA GLU A 356 13.72 9.80 -4.74
C GLU A 356 13.59 11.13 -5.53
N PRO A 357 12.76 11.24 -6.60
CA PRO A 357 12.57 12.52 -7.28
C PRO A 357 12.02 13.62 -6.35
N LEU A 358 11.09 13.26 -5.44
CA LEU A 358 10.51 14.18 -4.48
C LEU A 358 11.53 14.60 -3.40
N VAL A 359 12.34 13.65 -2.93
CA VAL A 359 13.45 13.93 -1.98
C VAL A 359 14.42 14.94 -2.59
N GLN A 360 14.84 14.72 -3.84
CA GLN A 360 15.75 15.61 -4.55
C GLN A 360 15.13 17.00 -4.80
N ALA A 361 13.83 17.07 -5.13
CA ALA A 361 13.14 18.35 -5.29
C ALA A 361 13.10 19.14 -3.96
N ALA A 362 12.84 18.46 -2.84
CA ALA A 362 12.85 19.08 -1.53
C ALA A 362 14.27 19.54 -1.10
N GLN A 363 15.31 18.77 -1.44
CA GLN A 363 16.71 19.17 -1.26
C GLN A 363 17.06 20.40 -2.12
N LEU A 364 16.62 20.43 -3.38
CA LEU A 364 16.83 21.55 -4.29
C LEU A 364 16.27 22.86 -3.74
N LEU A 365 15.12 22.82 -3.06
CA LEU A 365 14.57 24.00 -2.38
C LEU A 365 15.47 24.52 -1.24
N GLN A 366 16.23 23.63 -0.58
CA GLN A 366 17.04 23.96 0.61
C GLN A 366 18.50 24.30 0.33
N VAL A 367 19.10 23.80 -0.75
CA VAL A 367 20.51 24.06 -1.07
C VAL A 367 20.76 25.51 -1.45
N LYS A 368 22.01 25.96 -1.26
CA LYS A 368 22.50 27.27 -1.74
C LYS A 368 22.51 27.27 -3.28
N LYS A 369 22.28 28.44 -3.89
CA LYS A 369 22.06 28.61 -5.34
C LYS A 369 22.85 29.81 -5.91
N LYS A 370 23.99 30.14 -5.31
CA LYS A 370 24.70 31.41 -5.57
C LYS A 370 25.97 31.24 -6.41
N THR A 371 26.70 30.15 -6.23
CA THR A 371 28.00 29.94 -6.85
C THR A 371 27.96 28.89 -7.97
N GLU A 372 28.97 28.87 -8.83
CA GLU A 372 29.15 27.81 -9.83
C GLU A 372 29.35 26.43 -9.17
N ALA A 373 30.01 26.39 -8.00
CA ALA A 373 30.14 25.18 -7.19
C ALA A 373 28.77 24.69 -6.69
N ASP A 374 27.88 25.59 -6.27
CA ASP A 374 26.50 25.25 -5.89
C ASP A 374 25.73 24.65 -7.08
N ALA A 375 25.91 25.24 -8.28
CA ALA A 375 25.28 24.75 -9.50
C ALA A 375 25.77 23.35 -9.87
N GLN A 376 27.08 23.09 -9.76
CA GLN A 376 27.63 21.75 -9.98
C GLN A 376 27.12 20.73 -8.94
N ALA A 377 27.02 21.13 -7.67
CA ALA A 377 26.47 20.28 -6.62
C ALA A 377 25.00 19.90 -6.89
N ILE A 378 24.19 20.85 -7.38
CA ILE A 378 22.80 20.59 -7.80
C ILE A 378 22.74 19.57 -8.93
N CYS A 379 23.59 19.70 -9.96
CA CYS A 379 23.64 18.75 -11.08
C CYS A 379 24.02 17.32 -10.64
N ASN A 380 24.90 17.21 -9.65
CA ASN A 380 25.34 15.92 -9.12
C ASN A 380 24.29 15.28 -8.19
N MET A 381 23.53 16.10 -7.46
CA MET A 381 22.49 15.66 -6.52
C MET A 381 21.20 15.24 -7.23
N CYS A 382 20.75 15.99 -8.24
CA CYS A 382 19.47 15.78 -8.91
C CYS A 382 19.55 14.73 -10.03
N THR A 383 19.75 13.46 -9.69
CA THR A 383 19.81 12.35 -10.67
C THR A 383 18.45 11.75 -11.04
N GLY A 384 17.45 11.91 -10.18
CA GLY A 384 16.08 11.45 -10.36
C GLY A 384 15.10 12.51 -10.87
N LEU A 385 15.56 13.74 -11.09
CA LEU A 385 14.80 14.83 -11.70
C LEU A 385 15.27 15.12 -13.12
N THR A 386 14.35 15.43 -14.02
CA THR A 386 14.69 15.89 -15.37
C THR A 386 15.20 17.32 -15.33
N THR A 387 16.01 17.71 -16.32
CA THR A 387 16.43 19.10 -16.51
C THR A 387 15.25 20.08 -16.49
N ALA A 388 14.14 19.74 -17.15
CA ALA A 388 12.94 20.58 -17.19
C ALA A 388 12.33 20.81 -15.79
N GLN A 389 12.32 19.78 -14.94
CA GLN A 389 11.83 19.86 -13.56
C GLN A 389 12.74 20.74 -12.70
N ILE A 390 14.06 20.55 -12.77
CA ILE A 390 15.04 21.35 -12.02
C ILE A 390 14.89 22.83 -12.37
N VAL A 391 14.86 23.15 -13.67
CA VAL A 391 14.69 24.52 -14.16
C VAL A 391 13.38 25.13 -13.66
N LYS A 392 12.27 24.35 -13.69
CA LYS A 392 10.97 24.83 -13.23
C LYS A 392 10.97 25.15 -11.73
N VAL A 393 11.47 24.25 -10.88
CA VAL A 393 11.55 24.47 -9.43
C VAL A 393 12.37 25.72 -9.12
N LEU A 394 13.55 25.85 -9.74
CA LEU A 394 14.41 27.01 -9.55
C LEU A 394 13.70 28.30 -9.95
N THR A 395 13.06 28.32 -11.12
CA THR A 395 12.31 29.50 -11.62
C THR A 395 11.18 29.91 -10.68
N LEU A 396 10.49 28.95 -10.05
CA LEU A 396 9.41 29.22 -9.10
C LEU A 396 9.94 29.74 -7.75
N TYR A 397 11.06 29.20 -7.26
CA TYR A 397 11.66 29.52 -5.96
C TYR A 397 12.39 30.87 -5.94
N THR A 398 13.21 31.16 -6.95
CA THR A 398 13.97 32.42 -7.08
C THR A 398 14.34 32.60 -8.55
N PRO A 399 14.26 33.81 -9.16
CA PRO A 399 14.74 34.01 -10.53
C PRO A 399 16.18 33.48 -10.64
N CYS A 400 16.35 32.38 -11.36
CA CYS A 400 17.56 31.57 -11.26
C CYS A 400 18.76 32.36 -11.76
N SER A 401 19.91 32.24 -11.08
CA SER A 401 21.17 32.75 -11.64
C SER A 401 21.42 32.06 -12.98
N PHE A 402 21.71 32.84 -14.02
CA PHE A 402 22.00 32.40 -15.38
C PHE A 402 23.02 31.24 -15.46
N MET A 403 23.87 31.09 -14.43
CA MET A 403 24.88 30.05 -14.32
C MET A 403 24.30 28.62 -14.18
N VAL A 404 23.23 28.43 -13.41
CA VAL A 404 22.64 27.08 -13.23
C VAL A 404 22.00 26.59 -14.53
N LEU A 405 21.36 27.50 -15.28
CA LEU A 405 20.75 27.21 -16.58
C LEU A 405 21.80 26.75 -17.61
N LYS A 406 23.02 27.31 -17.57
CA LYS A 406 24.13 26.94 -18.46
C LYS A 406 24.73 25.55 -18.17
N LEU A 407 24.77 25.12 -16.92
CA LEU A 407 25.31 23.79 -16.59
C LEU A 407 24.33 22.67 -16.90
N LEU A 408 23.03 22.98 -16.87
CA LEU A 408 21.96 22.06 -17.19
C LEU A 408 21.79 21.77 -18.69
N THR A 409 22.31 22.63 -19.58
CA THR A 409 22.28 22.38 -21.04
C THR A 409 23.18 21.22 -21.50
N TYR A 410 24.06 20.70 -20.62
CA TYR A 410 24.92 19.56 -20.93
C TYR A 410 24.28 18.20 -20.64
N ARG A 411 23.07 18.15 -20.05
CA ARG A 411 22.31 16.91 -19.86
C ARG A 411 21.46 16.60 -21.09
N GLU A 412 21.79 15.54 -21.83
CA GLU A 412 20.90 14.94 -22.82
C GLU A 412 19.79 14.15 -22.10
N GLU A 413 18.68 14.82 -21.77
CA GLU A 413 17.59 14.21 -21.02
C GLU A 413 16.20 14.54 -21.58
N SER A 414 15.22 13.74 -21.14
CA SER A 414 13.80 13.91 -21.50
C SER A 414 13.29 15.31 -21.15
N SER A 415 12.54 15.92 -22.07
CA SER A 415 11.88 17.21 -21.88
C SER A 415 10.60 17.13 -21.04
N THR A 416 10.29 15.96 -20.46
CA THR A 416 9.08 15.75 -19.67
C THR A 416 9.14 16.53 -18.35
N LEU A 417 8.16 17.42 -18.17
CA LEU A 417 8.04 18.24 -16.97
C LEU A 417 7.30 17.49 -15.86
N MET A 418 6.16 16.87 -16.17
CA MET A 418 5.32 16.20 -15.18
C MET A 418 5.62 14.70 -15.14
N MET A 419 5.53 14.12 -13.94
CA MET A 419 5.48 12.68 -13.77
C MET A 419 4.11 12.15 -14.19
N ASP A 420 4.08 10.98 -14.82
CA ASP A 420 2.84 10.29 -15.15
C ASP A 420 2.20 9.66 -13.90
N ALA A 421 1.36 10.42 -13.20
CA ALA A 421 0.65 9.94 -12.02
C ALA A 421 -0.28 8.74 -12.31
N LYS A 422 -0.65 8.51 -13.58
CA LYS A 422 -1.50 7.39 -14.00
C LYS A 422 -0.71 6.12 -14.35
N LYS A 423 0.62 6.15 -14.27
CA LYS A 423 1.46 4.99 -14.51
C LYS A 423 1.18 3.89 -13.48
N ILE A 424 0.85 2.71 -13.97
CA ILE A 424 0.71 1.48 -13.17
C ILE A 424 1.82 0.52 -13.55
N PHE A 425 2.64 0.10 -12.59
CA PHE A 425 3.69 -0.90 -12.80
C PHE A 425 3.10 -2.27 -13.15
N SER A 426 3.82 -3.05 -13.95
CA SER A 426 3.46 -4.44 -14.23
C SER A 426 3.46 -5.25 -12.94
N VAL A 427 2.41 -6.03 -12.72
CA VAL A 427 2.26 -6.90 -11.56
C VAL A 427 2.74 -8.31 -11.89
N THR A 428 3.47 -8.92 -10.96
CA THR A 428 3.92 -10.32 -11.04
C THR A 428 3.25 -11.13 -9.93
N LEU A 429 2.60 -12.23 -10.32
CA LEU A 429 1.95 -13.18 -9.40
C LEU A 429 2.88 -14.38 -9.17
N SER A 430 3.83 -14.24 -8.26
CA SER A 430 4.74 -15.32 -7.86
C SER A 430 3.99 -16.44 -7.15
N PHE A 431 4.30 -17.70 -7.49
CA PHE A 431 3.66 -18.85 -6.86
C PHE A 431 3.89 -18.86 -5.34
N SER A 432 2.81 -19.03 -4.57
CA SER A 432 2.86 -19.15 -3.11
C SER A 432 2.05 -20.38 -2.65
N PRO A 433 2.71 -21.49 -2.28
CA PRO A 433 2.02 -22.69 -1.85
C PRO A 433 1.28 -22.46 -0.54
N SER A 434 0.18 -23.18 -0.35
CA SER A 434 -0.61 -23.17 0.87
C SER A 434 -0.28 -24.39 1.74
N SER A 435 -0.07 -24.18 3.05
CA SER A 435 0.04 -25.27 4.03
C SER A 435 -1.31 -25.82 4.49
N VAL A 436 -2.42 -25.18 4.11
CA VAL A 436 -3.78 -25.61 4.47
C VAL A 436 -4.07 -27.02 3.94
N ALA A 437 -4.49 -27.89 4.85
CA ALA A 437 -4.88 -29.26 4.59
C ALA A 437 -6.37 -29.33 4.20
N LEU A 438 -6.67 -29.65 2.93
CA LEU A 438 -8.02 -29.58 2.35
C LEU A 438 -9.04 -30.48 3.09
N GLU A 439 -8.60 -31.64 3.57
CA GLU A 439 -9.39 -32.61 4.33
C GLU A 439 -9.89 -32.05 5.66
N THR A 440 -9.17 -31.07 6.22
CA THR A 440 -9.50 -30.44 7.51
C THR A 440 -10.44 -29.25 7.37
N ILE A 441 -10.65 -28.73 6.15
CA ILE A 441 -11.47 -27.54 5.92
C ILE A 441 -12.92 -27.82 6.29
N GLN A 442 -13.46 -26.96 7.16
CA GLN A 442 -14.86 -26.93 7.53
C GLN A 442 -15.53 -25.70 6.94
N ILE A 443 -16.77 -25.85 6.48
CA ILE A 443 -17.54 -24.75 5.90
C ILE A 443 -18.37 -24.10 7.00
N PRO A 444 -18.17 -22.81 7.30
CA PRO A 444 -18.97 -22.11 8.30
C PRO A 444 -20.43 -22.01 7.87
N ALA A 445 -21.36 -22.29 8.79
CA ALA A 445 -22.81 -22.26 8.54
C ALA A 445 -23.29 -20.90 8.00
N SER A 446 -22.61 -19.80 8.37
CA SER A 446 -22.90 -18.45 7.87
C SER A 446 -22.77 -18.28 6.36
N LEU A 447 -22.11 -19.21 5.66
CA LEU A 447 -21.99 -19.19 4.21
C LEU A 447 -23.21 -19.79 3.49
N ASN A 448 -24.19 -20.37 4.22
CA ASN A 448 -25.40 -20.98 3.65
C ASN A 448 -25.11 -22.02 2.55
N LEU A 449 -24.07 -22.84 2.77
CA LEU A 449 -23.60 -23.91 1.88
C LEU A 449 -23.89 -25.31 2.45
N ASP A 450 -25.01 -25.45 3.15
CA ASP A 450 -25.48 -26.69 3.77
C ASP A 450 -25.78 -27.81 2.76
N PHE A 451 -25.99 -27.45 1.50
CA PHE A 451 -26.19 -28.39 0.38
C PHE A 451 -24.88 -29.02 -0.13
N LEU A 452 -23.70 -28.55 0.31
CA LEU A 452 -22.42 -29.14 -0.05
C LEU A 452 -22.14 -30.39 0.80
N ASN A 453 -21.84 -31.50 0.14
CA ASN A 453 -21.40 -32.73 0.78
C ASN A 453 -19.87 -32.78 0.84
N ARG A 454 -19.32 -32.96 2.04
CA ARG A 454 -17.88 -33.24 2.23
C ARG A 454 -17.58 -34.71 1.92
N ILE A 455 -16.63 -34.93 1.02
CA ILE A 455 -16.15 -36.27 0.61
C ILE A 455 -14.75 -36.49 1.17
#